data_AF-A0A1F8X203-F1
#
_entry.id   AF-A0A1F8X203-F1
#
_cell.length_a   1.000
_cell.length_b   1.000
_cell.length_c   1.000
_cell.angle_alpha   90.00
_cell.angle_beta   90.00
_cell.angle_gamma   90.00
#
_symmetry.space_group_name_H-M   'P 1'
#
loop_
_entity.id
_entity.type
_entity.pdbx_description
1 polymer ?
#
loop_
_entity_poly.entity_id
_entity_poly.type
_entity_poly.pdbx_seq_one_letter_code
_entity_poly.pdbx_strand_id
1 'polypeptide(L)'
;SRKEAEGFYAVHKERPFFGSLTEFMSSGPVVLMVLKGEGAIAKNRELMGATDPAKAAEGTIRKDFADSIESNIVHGSDAPETAAFEISYFFSALEIFE
;
A
#
# COMPACT_ATOMS: atom_id res chain seq x y z
N SER A 1 -0.14 -1.32 -14.39
CA SER A 1 0.94 -1.02 -15.37
C SER A 1 1.98 -0.11 -14.75
N ARG A 2 3.19 0.00 -15.34
CA ARG A 2 4.24 0.90 -14.81
C ARG A 2 3.79 2.37 -14.74
N LYS A 3 3.08 2.84 -15.76
CA LYS A 3 2.55 4.22 -15.82
C LYS A 3 1.58 4.52 -14.67
N GLU A 4 0.71 3.56 -14.32
CA GLU A 4 -0.20 3.70 -13.18
C GLU A 4 0.57 3.67 -11.85
N ALA A 5 1.58 2.81 -11.71
CA ALA A 5 2.44 2.81 -10.52
C ALA A 5 3.18 4.15 -10.34
N GLU A 6 3.72 4.73 -11.43
CA GLU A 6 4.38 6.04 -11.41
C GLU A 6 3.42 7.18 -11.02
N GLY A 7 2.17 7.11 -11.47
CA GLY A 7 1.14 8.08 -11.08
C GLY A 7 0.72 7.94 -9.62
N PHE A 8 0.54 6.71 -9.13
CA PHE A 8 0.21 6.43 -7.74
C PHE A 8 1.30 6.89 -6.78
N TYR A 9 2.57 6.58 -7.09
CA TYR A 9 3.72 6.96 -6.26
C TYR A 9 4.32 8.33 -6.62
N ALA A 10 3.59 9.23 -7.29
CA ALA A 10 4.12 10.50 -7.78
C ALA A 10 4.74 11.39 -6.66
N VAL A 11 4.25 11.28 -5.43
CA VAL A 11 4.81 11.91 -4.22
C VAL A 11 6.28 11.53 -3.98
N HIS A 12 6.72 10.37 -4.47
CA HIS A 12 8.09 9.87 -4.36
C HIS A 12 8.93 10.12 -5.61
N LYS A 13 8.46 10.84 -6.63
CA LYS A 13 9.14 10.97 -7.93
C LYS A 13 10.61 11.42 -7.85
N GLU A 14 10.94 12.30 -6.91
CA GLU A 14 12.31 12.81 -6.70
C GLU A 14 13.16 11.92 -5.78
N ARG A 15 12.62 10.79 -5.30
CA ARG A 15 13.32 9.86 -4.42
C ARG A 15 14.18 8.89 -5.25
N PRO A 16 15.38 8.53 -4.79
CA PRO A 16 16.28 7.65 -5.55
C PRO A 16 15.69 6.24 -5.79
N PHE A 17 14.76 5.79 -4.95
CA PHE A 17 14.09 4.49 -5.06
C PHE A 17 12.82 4.51 -5.95
N PHE A 18 12.42 5.65 -6.52
CA PHE A 18 11.16 5.74 -7.28
C PHE A 18 11.13 4.78 -8.49
N GLY A 19 12.26 4.65 -9.18
CA GLY A 19 12.38 3.74 -10.32
C GLY A 19 12.16 2.29 -9.93
N SER A 20 12.87 1.79 -8.91
CA SER A 20 12.74 0.41 -8.46
C SER A 20 11.36 0.13 -7.86
N LEU A 21 10.78 1.08 -7.12
CA LEU A 21 9.44 0.98 -6.56
C LEU A 21 8.37 0.78 -7.64
N THR A 22 8.38 1.62 -8.67
CA THR A 22 7.37 1.58 -9.75
C THR A 22 7.56 0.38 -10.67
N GLU A 23 8.79 -0.09 -10.86
CA GLU A 23 9.10 -1.33 -11.55
C GLU A 23 8.58 -2.55 -10.77
N PHE A 24 8.88 -2.64 -9.47
CA PHE A 24 8.41 -3.73 -8.63
C PHE A 24 6.88 -3.81 -8.58
N MET A 25 6.22 -2.68 -8.32
CA MET A 25 4.75 -2.60 -8.20
C MET A 25 4.01 -2.85 -9.51
N SER A 26 4.71 -2.87 -10.65
CA SER A 26 4.14 -3.19 -11.96
C SER A 26 4.64 -4.52 -12.54
N SER A 27 5.45 -5.27 -11.79
CA SER A 27 6.04 -6.55 -12.23
C SER A 27 5.05 -7.72 -12.22
N GLY A 28 3.91 -7.58 -11.53
CA GLY A 28 2.90 -8.63 -11.40
C GLY A 28 1.51 -8.07 -11.06
N PRO A 29 0.49 -8.95 -10.98
CA PRO A 29 -0.84 -8.56 -10.58
C PRO A 29 -0.89 -8.16 -9.10
N VAL A 30 -1.80 -7.26 -8.76
CA VAL A 30 -2.07 -6.82 -7.39
C VAL A 30 -3.54 -7.03 -7.06
N VAL A 31 -3.84 -7.16 -5.77
CA VAL A 31 -5.21 -7.16 -5.26
C VAL A 31 -5.46 -5.81 -4.58
N LEU A 32 -6.42 -5.06 -5.10
CA LEU A 32 -6.84 -3.78 -4.54
C LEU A 32 -8.11 -3.98 -3.71
N MET A 33 -8.16 -3.37 -2.53
CA MET A 33 -9.30 -3.49 -1.60
C MET A 33 -9.56 -2.18 -0.90
N VAL A 34 -10.84 -1.90 -0.62
CA VAL A 34 -11.28 -0.80 0.24
C VAL A 34 -11.87 -1.39 1.52
N LEU A 35 -11.36 -0.97 2.68
CA LEU A 35 -11.82 -1.45 3.98
C LEU A 35 -12.62 -0.37 4.70
N LYS A 36 -13.79 -0.73 5.23
CA LYS A 36 -14.67 0.16 6.01
C LYS A 36 -14.78 -0.34 7.45
N GLY A 37 -14.71 0.59 8.40
CA GLY A 37 -14.86 0.29 9.82
C GLY A 37 -14.34 1.42 10.71
N GLU A 38 -14.74 1.41 11.98
CA GLU A 38 -14.24 2.37 12.95
C GLU A 38 -12.72 2.20 13.15
N GLY A 39 -11.97 3.27 12.90
CA GLY A 39 -10.50 3.25 12.99
C GLY A 39 -9.82 2.37 11.93
N ALA A 40 -10.47 2.11 10.78
CA ALA A 40 -9.99 1.17 9.76
C ALA A 40 -8.52 1.39 9.33
N ILE A 41 -8.11 2.65 9.14
CA ILE A 41 -6.72 2.99 8.75
C ILE A 41 -5.73 2.50 9.81
N ALA A 42 -5.95 2.89 11.07
CA ALA A 42 -5.07 2.52 12.18
C ALA A 42 -5.05 1.00 12.40
N LYS A 43 -6.22 0.36 12.42
CA LYS A 43 -6.35 -1.10 12.58
C LYS A 43 -5.67 -1.88 11.45
N ASN A 44 -5.83 -1.45 10.21
CA ASN A 44 -5.17 -2.08 9.08
C ASN A 44 -3.64 -1.90 9.18
N ARG A 45 -3.15 -0.73 9.59
CA ARG A 45 -1.71 -0.50 9.78
C ARG A 45 -1.12 -1.32 10.91
N GLU A 46 -1.86 -1.51 12.00
CA GLU A 46 -1.48 -2.41 13.09
C GLU A 46 -1.37 -3.85 12.59
N LEU A 47 -2.39 -4.33 11.86
CA LEU A 47 -2.40 -5.67 11.27
C LEU A 47 -1.23 -5.90 10.29
N MET A 48 -0.92 -4.90 9.46
CA MET A 48 0.19 -4.97 8.50
C MET A 48 1.56 -5.02 9.18
N GLY A 49 1.73 -4.29 10.29
CA GLY A 49 3.04 -4.10 10.94
C GLY A 49 3.91 -3.04 10.28
N ALA A 50 5.10 -2.80 10.85
CA ALA A 50 6.04 -1.79 10.36
C ALA A 50 6.46 -2.06 8.90
N THR A 51 6.68 -1.00 8.12
CA THR A 51 7.06 -1.09 6.69
C THR A 51 8.33 -1.91 6.46
N ASP A 52 9.29 -1.78 7.38
CA ASP A 52 10.48 -2.62 7.44
C ASP A 52 10.14 -3.88 8.26
N PRO A 53 10.08 -5.08 7.64
CA PRO A 53 9.70 -6.31 8.34
C PRO A 53 10.66 -6.69 9.47
N ALA A 54 11.92 -6.23 9.43
CA ALA A 54 12.86 -6.43 10.53
C ALA A 54 12.44 -5.68 11.80
N LYS A 55 11.58 -4.65 11.67
CA LYS A 55 11.04 -3.84 12.77
C LYS A 55 9.56 -4.14 13.06
N ALA A 56 8.94 -5.04 12.31
CA ALA A 56 7.55 -5.44 12.50
C ALA A 56 7.43 -6.39 13.70
N ALA A 57 6.32 -6.31 14.43
CA ALA A 57 6.03 -7.17 15.57
C ALA A 57 5.62 -8.59 15.09
N GLU A 58 5.93 -9.60 15.89
CA GLU A 58 5.50 -11.00 15.67
C GLU A 58 3.98 -11.09 15.45
N GLY A 59 3.54 -11.86 14.46
CA GLY A 59 2.14 -12.04 14.11
C GLY A 59 1.52 -10.95 13.24
N THR A 60 2.31 -9.95 12.81
CA THR A 60 1.87 -8.98 11.79
C THR A 60 2.15 -9.52 10.39
N ILE A 61 1.34 -9.10 9.41
CA ILE A 61 1.46 -9.59 8.02
C ILE A 61 2.89 -9.45 7.49
N ARG A 62 3.51 -8.28 7.66
CA ARG A 62 4.87 -8.05 7.17
C ARG A 62 5.92 -8.87 7.91
N LYS A 63 5.74 -9.12 9.20
CA LYS A 63 6.68 -9.95 9.96
C LYS A 63 6.67 -11.39 9.49
N ASP A 64 5.48 -11.91 9.21
CA ASP A 64 5.28 -13.34 8.94
C ASP A 64 5.57 -13.70 7.48
N PHE A 65 5.40 -12.75 6.54
CA PHE A 65 5.33 -13.07 5.11
C PHE A 65 6.13 -12.15 4.18
N ALA A 66 6.75 -11.07 4.66
CA ALA A 66 7.56 -10.20 3.80
C ALA A 66 8.97 -10.75 3.55
N ASP A 67 9.48 -10.55 2.34
CA ASP A 67 10.86 -10.91 1.99
C ASP A 67 11.86 -9.81 2.36
N SER A 68 11.48 -8.54 2.15
CA SER A 68 12.36 -7.38 2.37
C SER A 68 11.56 -6.07 2.55
N ILE A 69 12.26 -4.96 2.79
CA ILE A 69 11.62 -3.62 2.86
C ILE A 69 11.01 -3.20 1.51
N GLU A 70 11.60 -3.61 0.39
CA GLU A 70 11.09 -3.30 -0.96
C GLU A 70 9.95 -4.25 -1.36
N SER A 71 10.01 -5.50 -0.89
CA SER A 71 9.01 -6.55 -1.16
C SER A 71 8.27 -6.92 0.13
N ASN A 72 7.59 -5.93 0.72
CA ASN A 72 6.91 -6.07 2.01
C ASN A 72 5.42 -6.46 1.91
N ILE A 73 5.04 -7.07 0.78
CA ILE A 73 3.78 -7.77 0.46
C ILE A 73 2.45 -7.00 0.54
N VAL A 74 2.33 -5.95 1.36
CA VAL A 74 1.08 -5.21 1.57
C VAL A 74 1.33 -3.71 1.68
N HIS A 75 0.45 -2.95 1.04
CA HIS A 75 0.33 -1.50 1.15
C HIS A 75 -0.95 -1.14 1.91
N GLY A 76 -0.93 -0.01 2.61
CA GLY A 76 -2.15 0.58 3.15
C GLY A 76 -1.91 2.02 3.58
N SER A 77 -2.94 2.85 3.38
CA SER A 77 -2.90 4.28 3.63
C SER A 77 -2.52 4.60 5.07
N ASP A 78 -1.88 5.75 5.29
CA ASP A 78 -1.36 6.19 6.59
C ASP A 78 -2.17 7.30 7.25
N ALA A 79 -3.03 7.98 6.51
CA ALA A 79 -3.87 9.09 6.95
C ALA A 79 -5.19 9.14 6.17
N PRO A 80 -6.23 9.84 6.67
CA PRO A 80 -7.48 10.01 5.93
C PRO A 80 -7.31 10.63 4.54
N GLU A 81 -6.38 11.58 4.40
CA GLU A 81 -6.12 12.30 3.15
C GLU A 81 -5.47 11.38 2.11
N THR A 82 -4.51 10.55 2.53
CA THR A 82 -3.89 9.55 1.65
C THR A 82 -4.90 8.47 1.29
N ALA A 83 -5.71 8.00 2.23
CA ALA A 83 -6.77 7.03 1.94
C ALA A 83 -7.76 7.56 0.89
N ALA A 84 -8.20 8.83 1.00
CA ALA A 84 -9.10 9.44 0.04
C ALA A 84 -8.49 9.51 -1.38
N PHE A 85 -7.21 9.90 -1.48
CA PHE A 85 -6.48 9.88 -2.76
C PHE A 85 -6.34 8.47 -3.32
N GLU A 86 -5.85 7.52 -2.53
CA GLU A 86 -5.56 6.17 -2.98
C GLU A 86 -6.82 5.42 -3.42
N ILE A 87 -7.94 5.57 -2.70
CA ILE A 87 -9.23 4.99 -3.07
C ILE A 87 -9.70 5.55 -4.42
N SER A 88 -9.71 6.88 -4.57
CA SER A 88 -10.16 7.55 -5.80
C SER A 88 -9.23 7.34 -6.98
N TYR A 89 -7.96 6.97 -6.74
CA TYR A 89 -7.01 6.63 -7.79
C TYR A 89 -7.39 5.32 -8.50
N PHE A 90 -7.91 4.34 -7.75
CA PHE A 90 -8.16 2.99 -8.26
C PHE A 90 -9.62 2.63 -8.44
N PHE A 91 -10.53 3.22 -7.66
CA PHE A 91 -11.94 2.88 -7.65
C PHE A 91 -12.78 4.08 -8.02
N SER A 92 -13.64 3.91 -9.01
CA SER A 92 -14.77 4.79 -9.22
C SER A 92 -15.82 4.57 -8.13
N ALA A 93 -16.72 5.55 -7.95
CA ALA A 93 -17.81 5.45 -6.97
C ALA A 93 -18.77 4.28 -7.25
N LEU A 94 -18.76 3.70 -8.46
CA LEU A 94 -19.59 2.56 -8.83
C LEU A 94 -18.99 1.21 -8.43
N GLU A 95 -17.72 1.17 -8.04
CA GLU A 95 -16.99 -0.04 -7.66
C GLU A 95 -16.93 -0.24 -6.13
N ILE A 96 -17.44 0.73 -5.37
CA ILE A 96 -17.51 0.71 -3.91
C ILE A 96 -18.94 0.38 -3.49
N PHE A 97 -19.09 -0.78 -2.83
CA PHE A 97 -20.37 -1.28 -2.34
C PHE A 97 -20.47 -1.11 -0.81
N GLU A 98 -21.68 -0.99 -0.30
CA GLU A 98 -21.96 -0.98 1.16
C GLU A 98 -22.28 -2.36 1.72
#